data_AF-A0A223B351-F1
#
_entry.id   AF-A0A223B351-F1
#
_cell.length_a   1.000
_cell.length_b   1.000
_cell.length_c   1.000
_cell.angle_alpha   90.00
_cell.angle_beta   90.00
_cell.angle_gamma   90.00
#
_symmetry.space_group_name_H-M   'P 1'
#
loop_
_entity.id
_entity.type
_entity.pdbx_description
1 polymer ?
#
loop_
_entity_poly.entity_id
_entity_poly.type
_entity_poly.pdbx_seq_one_letter_code
_entity_poly.pdbx_strand_id
1 'polypeptide(L)'
;MLEINFLSKNKLILDGNSIDKKVGNKGIVLLGLLMISERKSLSKEKVIDILWPDSAEEAARYNLRYNIWKLRKALNAKKYKNIIMTYGGNCYINPKYEYTCDIEKIMASKPAEYEDRDKLKGLLELFDCDFLDLKYYPECSDLNEKIIMQRYMLDNKKLEICKRYIELSYREKEYSDCMWALDLCDGMDPYDEENVQKRLSILISQKEYGRAIKYYQLFHGRLVHDLGVEPSDETKKMLEKVKKNVPPQKDVIHKMMRFEVRAITGVKFYWIADMIRNILSKKYKELIPSIPKEARETLAYLQYRCGGTHGEVSDARLIDAVLTFVMLACSGGDSIGITIGNPEALNQVDKDIINLMTLKTNGRMQFSF
;
A
#
# COMPACT_ATOMS: atom_id res chain seq x y z
N MET A 1 -23.62 0.95 -25.55
CA MET A 1 -22.22 1.22 -26.01
C MET A 1 -21.29 0.33 -25.19
N LEU A 2 -20.18 -0.18 -25.75
CA LEU A 2 -19.26 -1.03 -25.00
C LEU A 2 -18.29 -0.17 -24.18
N GLU A 3 -18.15 -0.49 -22.89
CA GLU A 3 -17.12 0.08 -22.02
C GLU A 3 -16.05 -0.97 -21.73
N ILE A 4 -14.79 -0.58 -21.89
CA ILE A 4 -13.61 -1.42 -21.70
C ILE A 4 -12.79 -0.80 -20.57
N ASN A 5 -12.84 -1.43 -19.41
CA ASN A 5 -12.30 -0.92 -18.15
C ASN A 5 -11.21 -1.87 -17.63
N PHE A 6 -10.01 -1.83 -18.22
CA PHE A 6 -8.93 -2.73 -17.83
C PHE A 6 -8.39 -2.48 -16.41
N LEU A 7 -8.74 -1.35 -15.80
CA LEU A 7 -8.39 -0.90 -14.46
C LEU A 7 -9.54 -1.04 -13.46
N SER A 8 -10.58 -1.81 -13.78
CA SER A 8 -11.68 -2.12 -12.83
C SER A 8 -11.95 -3.63 -12.75
N LYS A 9 -12.62 -4.11 -11.70
CA LYS A 9 -12.92 -5.56 -11.59
C LYS A 9 -13.72 -6.12 -12.78
N ASN A 10 -14.70 -5.36 -13.26
CA ASN A 10 -15.46 -5.69 -14.47
C ASN A 10 -14.80 -5.05 -15.68
N LYS A 11 -14.18 -5.86 -16.53
CA LYS A 11 -13.35 -5.39 -17.65
C LYS A 11 -14.19 -4.98 -18.85
N LEU A 12 -15.29 -5.67 -19.12
CA LEU A 12 -16.16 -5.42 -20.27
C LEU A 12 -17.60 -5.23 -19.79
N ILE A 13 -18.13 -4.03 -19.98
CA ILE A 13 -19.51 -3.67 -19.63
C ILE A 13 -20.26 -3.33 -20.91
N LEU A 14 -21.37 -4.04 -21.15
CA LEU A 14 -22.27 -3.78 -22.26
C LEU A 14 -23.65 -3.47 -21.70
N ASP A 15 -24.15 -2.27 -21.98
CA ASP A 15 -25.46 -1.78 -21.55
C ASP A 15 -25.66 -1.96 -20.03
N GLY A 16 -24.66 -1.53 -19.25
CA GLY A 16 -24.63 -1.61 -17.78
C GLY A 16 -24.32 -3.00 -17.21
N ASN A 17 -24.17 -4.04 -18.03
CA ASN A 17 -23.97 -5.41 -17.57
C ASN A 17 -22.57 -5.94 -17.90
N SER A 18 -21.90 -6.55 -16.93
CA SER A 18 -20.62 -7.21 -17.16
C SER A 18 -20.78 -8.43 -18.08
N ILE A 19 -19.94 -8.51 -19.12
CA ILE A 19 -19.91 -9.64 -20.07
C ILE A 19 -18.63 -10.48 -19.94
N ASP A 20 -17.79 -10.21 -18.93
CA ASP A 20 -16.49 -10.86 -18.74
C ASP A 20 -16.57 -12.39 -18.77
N LYS A 21 -17.57 -12.96 -18.07
CA LYS A 21 -17.78 -14.42 -18.03
C LYS A 21 -18.14 -15.00 -19.40
N LYS A 22 -18.88 -14.25 -20.23
CA LYS A 22 -19.29 -14.68 -21.57
C LYS A 22 -18.09 -14.68 -22.53
N VAL A 23 -17.21 -13.69 -22.39
CA VAL A 23 -15.99 -13.55 -23.22
C VAL A 23 -14.89 -14.51 -22.76
N GLY A 24 -14.72 -14.67 -21.45
CA GLY A 24 -13.65 -15.46 -20.83
C GLY A 24 -12.31 -14.73 -20.79
N ASN A 25 -11.42 -15.18 -19.91
CA ASN A 25 -10.18 -14.47 -19.59
C ASN A 25 -9.25 -14.29 -20.81
N LYS A 26 -9.01 -15.34 -21.61
CA LYS A 26 -8.15 -15.23 -22.81
C LYS A 26 -8.72 -14.26 -23.86
N GLY A 27 -10.05 -14.11 -23.96
CA GLY A 27 -10.67 -13.12 -24.84
C GLY A 27 -10.48 -11.68 -24.35
N ILE A 28 -10.57 -11.44 -23.04
CA ILE A 28 -10.28 -10.14 -22.42
C ILE A 28 -8.81 -9.78 -22.61
N VAL A 29 -7.89 -10.74 -22.39
CA VAL A 29 -6.45 -10.54 -22.56
C VAL A 29 -6.10 -10.27 -24.02
N LEU A 30 -6.72 -10.99 -24.97
CA LEU A 30 -6.56 -10.69 -26.41
C LEU A 30 -6.97 -9.25 -26.73
N LEU A 31 -8.09 -8.79 -26.18
CA LEU A 31 -8.53 -7.41 -26.38
C LEU A 31 -7.52 -6.43 -25.78
N GLY A 32 -7.07 -6.66 -24.54
CA GLY A 32 -6.06 -5.84 -23.88
C GLY A 32 -4.76 -5.78 -24.66
N LEU A 33 -4.25 -6.92 -25.12
CA LEU A 33 -3.05 -7.04 -25.94
C LEU A 33 -3.16 -6.21 -27.22
N LEU A 34 -4.29 -6.29 -27.92
CA LEU A 34 -4.52 -5.48 -29.12
C LEU A 34 -4.61 -3.99 -28.77
N MET A 35 -5.30 -3.60 -27.70
CA MET A 35 -5.44 -2.18 -27.32
C MET A 35 -4.10 -1.51 -27.01
N ILE A 36 -3.17 -2.22 -26.39
CA ILE A 36 -1.83 -1.70 -26.05
C ILE A 36 -0.82 -1.84 -27.19
N SER A 37 -1.19 -2.50 -28.30
CA SER A 37 -0.30 -2.68 -29.44
C SER A 37 -0.31 -1.46 -30.35
N GLU A 38 0.79 -1.25 -31.07
CA GLU A 38 0.90 -0.17 -32.04
C GLU A 38 -0.24 -0.26 -33.08
N ARG A 39 -0.89 0.88 -33.35
CA ARG A 39 -2.06 0.98 -34.25
C ARG A 39 -3.21 0.02 -33.89
N LYS A 40 -3.22 -0.49 -32.65
CA LYS A 40 -4.16 -1.48 -32.15
C LYS A 40 -4.23 -2.74 -33.02
N SER A 41 -3.08 -3.19 -33.56
CA SER A 41 -2.98 -4.26 -34.55
C SER A 41 -1.79 -5.18 -34.30
N LEU A 42 -1.96 -6.48 -34.53
CA LEU A 42 -0.90 -7.49 -34.49
C LEU A 42 -1.12 -8.58 -35.55
N SER A 43 -0.05 -9.24 -36.01
CA SER A 43 -0.18 -10.42 -36.86
C SER A 43 -0.80 -11.58 -36.08
N LYS A 44 -1.55 -12.45 -36.77
CA LYS A 44 -2.16 -13.63 -36.15
C LYS A 44 -1.11 -14.55 -35.53
N GLU A 45 0.06 -14.68 -36.18
CA GLU A 45 1.21 -15.43 -35.67
C GLU A 45 1.66 -14.85 -34.33
N LYS A 46 1.95 -13.55 -34.26
CA LYS A 46 2.36 -12.91 -32.99
C LYS A 46 1.32 -13.05 -31.88
N VAL A 47 0.04 -12.92 -32.21
CA VAL A 47 -1.03 -13.11 -31.22
C VAL A 47 -1.05 -14.55 -30.70
N ILE A 48 -0.83 -15.52 -31.59
CA ILE A 48 -0.75 -16.94 -31.24
C ILE A 48 0.45 -17.20 -30.33
N ASP A 49 1.63 -16.73 -30.72
CA ASP A 49 2.88 -16.93 -29.99
C ASP A 49 2.80 -16.31 -28.58
N ILE A 50 2.21 -15.13 -28.44
CA ILE A 50 2.07 -14.45 -27.15
C ILE A 50 1.03 -15.11 -26.24
N LEU A 51 -0.10 -15.57 -26.78
CA LEU A 51 -1.23 -16.04 -25.96
C LEU A 51 -1.27 -17.55 -25.75
N TRP A 52 -0.67 -18.33 -26.65
CA TRP A 52 -0.67 -19.80 -26.63
C TRP A 52 0.69 -20.37 -27.10
N PRO A 53 1.81 -19.98 -26.47
CA PRO A 53 3.15 -20.38 -26.93
C PRO A 53 3.37 -21.90 -26.94
N ASP A 54 2.81 -22.64 -25.99
CA ASP A 54 3.00 -24.10 -25.90
C ASP A 54 1.96 -24.90 -26.70
N SER A 55 1.03 -24.23 -27.38
CA SER A 55 0.04 -24.92 -28.19
C SER A 55 0.61 -25.26 -29.57
N ALA A 56 0.35 -26.48 -30.05
CA ALA A 56 0.58 -26.81 -31.45
C ALA A 56 -0.14 -25.80 -32.36
N GLU A 57 0.46 -25.49 -33.51
CA GLU A 57 0.04 -24.38 -34.38
C GLU A 57 -1.46 -24.41 -34.72
N GLU A 58 -2.01 -25.57 -35.11
CA GLU A 58 -3.43 -25.71 -35.44
C GLU A 58 -4.34 -25.48 -34.22
N ALA A 59 -3.93 -25.93 -33.03
CA ALA A 59 -4.65 -25.69 -31.79
C ALA A 59 -4.64 -24.21 -31.41
N ALA A 60 -3.51 -23.53 -31.58
CA ALA A 60 -3.39 -22.10 -31.31
C ALA A 60 -4.23 -21.26 -32.29
N ARG A 61 -4.20 -21.59 -33.59
CA ARG A 61 -5.07 -20.98 -34.61
C ARG A 61 -6.55 -21.21 -34.32
N TYR A 62 -6.92 -22.40 -33.83
CA TYR A 62 -8.28 -22.67 -33.36
C TYR A 62 -8.63 -21.79 -32.15
N ASN A 63 -7.76 -21.72 -31.13
CA ASN A 63 -7.97 -20.92 -29.93
C ASN A 63 -8.17 -19.44 -30.24
N LEU A 64 -7.37 -18.86 -31.15
CA LEU A 64 -7.54 -17.49 -31.61
C LEU A 64 -8.92 -17.28 -32.24
N ARG A 65 -9.30 -18.13 -33.20
CA ARG A 65 -10.63 -18.07 -33.86
C ARG A 65 -11.77 -18.20 -32.87
N TYR A 66 -11.63 -19.12 -31.91
CA TYR A 66 -12.62 -19.38 -30.88
C TYR A 66 -12.82 -18.19 -29.93
N ASN A 67 -11.74 -17.57 -29.46
CA ASN A 67 -11.83 -16.39 -28.58
C ASN A 67 -12.42 -15.17 -29.31
N ILE A 68 -12.06 -14.94 -30.58
CA ILE A 68 -12.68 -13.89 -31.40
C ILE A 68 -14.18 -14.18 -31.61
N TRP A 69 -14.55 -15.44 -31.85
CA TRP A 69 -15.95 -15.83 -31.99
C TRP A 69 -16.74 -15.65 -30.68
N LYS A 70 -16.17 -16.05 -29.53
CA LYS A 70 -16.78 -15.85 -28.21
C LYS A 70 -17.04 -14.38 -27.93
N LEU A 71 -16.07 -13.53 -28.20
CA LEU A 71 -16.17 -12.09 -28.01
C LEU A 71 -17.28 -11.50 -28.90
N ARG A 72 -17.32 -11.89 -30.18
CA ARG A 72 -18.42 -11.53 -31.10
C ARG A 72 -19.79 -11.97 -30.58
N LYS A 73 -19.90 -13.21 -30.10
CA LYS A 73 -21.15 -13.78 -29.58
C LYS A 73 -21.61 -13.02 -28.33
N ALA A 74 -20.69 -12.68 -27.44
CA ALA A 74 -21.00 -11.94 -26.21
C ALA A 74 -21.52 -10.51 -26.49
N LEU A 75 -21.03 -9.88 -27.57
CA LEU A 75 -21.40 -8.53 -27.98
C LEU A 75 -22.65 -8.47 -28.88
N ASN A 76 -23.27 -9.61 -29.22
CA ASN A 76 -24.32 -9.69 -30.24
C ASN A 76 -23.94 -9.00 -31.57
N ALA A 77 -22.65 -9.03 -31.89
CA ALA A 77 -22.10 -8.29 -33.02
C ALA A 77 -22.45 -8.96 -34.36
N LYS A 78 -23.00 -8.18 -35.31
CA LYS A 78 -23.16 -8.62 -36.71
C LYS A 78 -21.79 -8.76 -37.36
N LYS A 79 -21.66 -9.62 -38.39
CA LYS A 79 -20.39 -9.95 -39.09
C LYS A 79 -19.49 -8.74 -39.42
N TYR A 80 -20.09 -7.58 -39.72
CA TYR A 80 -19.38 -6.34 -40.12
C TYR A 80 -19.30 -5.26 -39.02
N LYS A 81 -19.77 -5.56 -37.81
CA LYS A 81 -19.72 -4.70 -36.62
C LYS A 81 -19.05 -5.44 -35.45
N ASN A 82 -17.93 -6.12 -35.72
CA ASN A 82 -17.12 -6.73 -34.65
C ASN A 82 -16.09 -5.73 -34.15
N ILE A 83 -15.78 -5.76 -32.85
CA ILE A 83 -14.69 -4.96 -32.28
C ILE A 83 -13.31 -5.46 -32.73
N ILE A 84 -13.12 -6.77 -32.92
CA ILE A 84 -11.90 -7.32 -33.51
C ILE A 84 -12.18 -7.73 -34.95
N MET A 85 -11.39 -7.17 -35.87
CA MET A 85 -11.40 -7.51 -37.29
C MET A 85 -10.14 -8.28 -37.66
N THR A 86 -10.26 -9.15 -38.67
CA THR A 86 -9.11 -9.87 -39.22
C THR A 86 -9.00 -9.61 -40.71
N TYR A 87 -7.87 -9.09 -41.16
CA TYR A 87 -7.59 -8.83 -42.58
C TYR A 87 -6.08 -8.94 -42.85
N GLY A 88 -5.70 -9.48 -44.02
CA GLY A 88 -4.29 -9.56 -44.44
C GLY A 88 -3.37 -10.21 -43.41
N GLY A 89 -3.79 -11.32 -42.79
CA GLY A 89 -3.00 -12.00 -41.75
C GLY A 89 -2.96 -11.32 -40.38
N ASN A 90 -3.59 -10.16 -40.19
CA ASN A 90 -3.59 -9.41 -38.93
C ASN A 90 -4.92 -9.51 -38.18
N CYS A 91 -4.86 -9.25 -36.87
CA CYS A 91 -5.95 -8.97 -35.96
C CYS A 91 -5.83 -7.51 -35.50
N TYR A 92 -6.91 -6.74 -35.56
CA TYR A 92 -6.89 -5.34 -35.14
C TYR A 92 -8.23 -4.89 -34.56
N ILE A 93 -8.19 -3.85 -33.74
CA ILE A 93 -9.41 -3.20 -33.23
C ILE A 93 -10.08 -2.42 -34.35
N ASN A 94 -11.34 -2.71 -34.60
CA ASN A 94 -12.14 -2.06 -35.63
C ASN A 94 -12.32 -0.57 -35.30
N PRO A 95 -11.76 0.35 -36.11
CA PRO A 95 -11.87 1.78 -35.84
C PRO A 95 -13.29 2.32 -35.96
N LYS A 96 -14.21 1.57 -36.59
CA LYS A 96 -15.63 1.92 -36.72
C LYS A 96 -16.51 1.31 -35.62
N TYR A 97 -15.93 0.56 -34.70
CA TYR A 97 -16.69 0.02 -33.57
C TYR A 97 -16.71 1.05 -32.44
N GLU A 98 -17.89 1.36 -31.92
CA GLU A 98 -18.05 2.32 -30.83
C GLU A 98 -17.76 1.67 -29.48
N TYR A 99 -16.75 2.18 -28.79
CA TYR A 99 -16.41 1.79 -27.43
C TYR A 99 -15.80 2.97 -26.68
N THR A 100 -15.74 2.86 -25.36
CA THR A 100 -14.85 3.67 -24.54
C THR A 100 -13.82 2.77 -23.87
N CYS A 101 -12.61 3.27 -23.66
CA CYS A 101 -11.54 2.52 -23.02
C CYS A 101 -10.83 3.40 -21.98
N ASP A 102 -10.74 2.92 -20.74
CA ASP A 102 -10.11 3.63 -19.63
C ASP A 102 -8.63 3.94 -19.86
N ILE A 103 -7.84 2.93 -20.28
CA ILE A 103 -6.42 3.12 -20.55
C ILE A 103 -6.18 4.10 -21.71
N GLU A 104 -7.06 4.11 -22.72
CA GLU A 104 -6.92 5.07 -23.83
C GLU A 104 -7.22 6.49 -23.36
N LYS A 105 -8.27 6.68 -22.55
CA LYS A 105 -8.59 7.99 -21.96
C LYS A 105 -7.42 8.51 -21.11
N ILE A 106 -6.84 7.65 -20.28
CA ILE A 106 -5.69 7.99 -19.42
C ILE A 106 -4.46 8.32 -20.26
N MET A 107 -4.10 7.47 -21.21
CA MET A 107 -2.89 7.65 -22.02
C MET A 107 -2.98 8.83 -22.98
N ALA A 108 -4.17 9.15 -23.47
CA ALA A 108 -4.42 10.34 -24.29
C ALA A 108 -4.51 11.64 -23.45
N SER A 109 -4.60 11.53 -22.13
CA SER A 109 -4.69 12.70 -21.26
C SER A 109 -3.39 13.50 -21.26
N LYS A 110 -3.52 14.81 -21.10
CA LYS A 110 -2.39 15.74 -20.94
C LYS A 110 -2.61 16.55 -19.67
N PRO A 111 -2.30 15.96 -18.50
CA PRO A 111 -2.57 16.58 -17.20
C PRO A 111 -2.07 18.02 -17.10
N ALA A 112 -0.86 18.31 -17.57
CA ALA A 112 -0.29 19.66 -17.55
C ALA A 112 -1.14 20.73 -18.27
N GLU A 113 -1.97 20.34 -19.25
CA GLU A 113 -2.87 21.26 -19.99
C GLU A 113 -4.24 21.43 -19.30
N TYR A 114 -4.53 20.69 -18.22
CA TYR A 114 -5.83 20.73 -17.55
C TYR A 114 -5.83 21.72 -16.39
N GLU A 115 -6.85 22.58 -16.36
CA GLU A 115 -7.17 23.48 -15.24
C GLU A 115 -8.45 23.05 -14.50
N ASP A 116 -9.15 22.04 -15.01
CA ASP A 116 -10.35 21.48 -14.40
C ASP A 116 -9.99 20.32 -13.46
N ARG A 117 -10.21 20.53 -12.16
CA ARG A 117 -9.95 19.54 -11.11
C ARG A 117 -10.86 18.32 -11.21
N ASP A 118 -12.13 18.49 -11.56
CA ASP A 118 -13.09 17.38 -11.64
C ASP A 118 -12.70 16.41 -12.75
N LYS A 119 -12.19 16.94 -13.87
CA LYS A 119 -11.63 16.13 -14.95
C LYS A 119 -10.44 15.29 -14.51
N LEU A 120 -9.52 15.86 -13.73
CA LEU A 120 -8.36 15.13 -13.20
C LEU A 120 -8.77 14.09 -12.16
N LYS A 121 -9.70 14.45 -11.25
CA LYS A 121 -10.26 13.52 -10.26
C LYS A 121 -10.93 12.33 -10.93
N GLY A 122 -11.77 12.58 -11.95
CA GLY A 122 -12.40 11.52 -12.73
C GLY A 122 -11.41 10.58 -13.42
N LEU A 123 -10.23 11.05 -13.82
CA LEU A 123 -9.16 10.19 -14.35
C LEU A 123 -8.51 9.34 -13.24
N LEU A 124 -8.27 9.91 -12.05
CA LEU A 124 -7.72 9.18 -10.91
C LEU A 124 -8.68 8.08 -10.42
N GLU A 125 -9.99 8.34 -10.46
CA GLU A 125 -11.03 7.38 -10.06
C GLU A 125 -11.17 6.18 -11.02
N LEU A 126 -10.61 6.25 -12.24
CA LEU A 126 -10.54 5.09 -13.14
C LEU A 126 -9.59 4.00 -12.62
N PHE A 127 -8.64 4.33 -11.74
CA PHE A 127 -7.66 3.39 -11.19
C PHE A 127 -8.21 2.61 -9.97
N ASP A 128 -9.25 1.79 -10.19
CA ASP A 128 -9.83 0.90 -9.17
C ASP A 128 -8.95 -0.34 -8.89
N CYS A 129 -8.21 -0.80 -9.90
CA CYS A 129 -7.19 -1.86 -9.80
C CYS A 129 -6.12 -1.68 -10.87
N ASP A 130 -5.05 -2.48 -10.78
CA ASP A 130 -4.00 -2.48 -11.79
C ASP A 130 -4.47 -3.05 -13.12
N PHE A 131 -3.72 -2.76 -14.18
CA PHE A 131 -4.00 -3.28 -15.51
C PHE A 131 -4.09 -4.82 -15.48
N LEU A 132 -5.27 -5.33 -15.88
CA LEU A 132 -5.62 -6.75 -15.81
C LEU A 132 -5.51 -7.38 -14.41
N ASP A 133 -5.71 -6.59 -13.35
CA ASP A 133 -5.87 -7.05 -11.96
C ASP A 133 -4.69 -7.88 -11.45
N LEU A 134 -3.46 -7.37 -11.66
CA LEU A 134 -2.20 -8.03 -11.30
C LEU A 134 -2.02 -9.47 -11.79
N LYS A 135 -2.83 -9.94 -12.73
CA LYS A 135 -2.75 -11.32 -13.25
C LYS A 135 -1.39 -11.60 -13.87
N TYR A 136 -0.91 -12.81 -13.59
CA TYR A 136 0.30 -13.40 -14.14
C TYR A 136 -0.05 -14.66 -14.95
N TYR A 137 0.61 -14.85 -16.08
CA TYR A 137 0.37 -15.95 -17.01
C TYR A 137 1.65 -16.76 -17.17
N PRO A 138 1.87 -17.84 -16.37
CA PRO A 138 3.17 -18.53 -16.29
C PRO A 138 3.76 -18.92 -17.65
N GLU A 139 2.91 -19.48 -18.51
CA GLU A 139 3.30 -19.95 -19.84
C GLU A 139 3.51 -18.82 -20.86
N CYS A 140 3.13 -17.57 -20.56
CA CYS A 140 3.11 -16.48 -21.53
C CYS A 140 4.10 -15.36 -21.15
N SER A 141 5.41 -15.62 -21.27
CA SER A 141 6.47 -14.66 -20.93
C SER A 141 6.29 -13.30 -21.61
N ASP A 142 6.09 -13.30 -22.93
CA ASP A 142 5.98 -12.09 -23.74
C ASP A 142 4.73 -11.28 -23.39
N LEU A 143 3.66 -11.97 -23.00
CA LEU A 143 2.45 -11.32 -22.51
C LEU A 143 2.73 -10.63 -21.16
N ASN A 144 3.41 -11.32 -20.25
CA ASN A 144 3.73 -10.75 -18.93
C ASN A 144 4.63 -9.52 -19.06
N GLU A 145 5.63 -9.55 -19.95
CA GLU A 145 6.48 -8.38 -20.23
C GLU A 145 5.65 -7.19 -20.71
N LYS A 146 4.74 -7.41 -21.68
CA LYS A 146 3.83 -6.35 -22.15
C LYS A 146 2.92 -5.82 -21.06
N ILE A 147 2.41 -6.68 -20.19
CA ILE A 147 1.58 -6.29 -19.05
C ILE A 147 2.39 -5.44 -18.05
N ILE A 148 3.62 -5.84 -17.73
CA ILE A 148 4.52 -5.11 -16.82
C ILE A 148 4.82 -3.72 -17.40
N MET A 149 5.20 -3.64 -18.67
CA MET A 149 5.46 -2.37 -19.34
C MET A 149 4.22 -1.47 -19.35
N GLN A 150 3.03 -2.03 -19.63
CA GLN A 150 1.80 -1.25 -19.60
C GLN A 150 1.47 -0.73 -18.20
N ARG A 151 1.67 -1.53 -17.14
CA ARG A 151 1.49 -1.09 -15.74
C ARG A 151 2.43 0.06 -15.41
N TYR A 152 3.72 -0.09 -15.73
CA TYR A 152 4.71 0.97 -15.53
C TYR A 152 4.31 2.29 -16.23
N MET A 153 3.85 2.22 -17.48
CA MET A 153 3.38 3.40 -18.21
C MET A 153 2.16 4.06 -17.53
N LEU A 154 1.21 3.24 -17.05
CA LEU A 154 0.01 3.71 -16.37
C LEU A 154 0.31 4.31 -14.99
N ASP A 155 1.24 3.72 -14.24
CA ASP A 155 1.68 4.23 -12.94
C ASP A 155 2.35 5.59 -13.07
N ASN A 156 3.24 5.75 -14.06
CA ASN A 156 3.83 7.04 -14.38
C ASN A 156 2.77 8.07 -14.77
N LYS A 157 1.76 7.66 -15.55
CA LYS A 157 0.68 8.56 -15.95
C LYS A 157 -0.22 8.93 -14.78
N LYS A 158 -0.51 7.98 -13.88
CA LYS A 158 -1.24 8.21 -12.63
C LYS A 158 -0.53 9.23 -11.76
N LEU A 159 0.80 9.10 -11.62
CA LEU A 159 1.62 10.05 -10.88
C LEU A 159 1.56 11.46 -11.50
N GLU A 160 1.64 11.59 -12.82
CA GLU A 160 1.50 12.87 -13.53
C GLU A 160 0.14 13.53 -13.25
N ILE A 161 -0.95 12.76 -13.39
CA ILE A 161 -2.32 13.22 -13.10
C ILE A 161 -2.44 13.67 -11.63
N CYS A 162 -1.90 12.86 -10.71
CA CYS A 162 -1.96 13.10 -9.27
C CYS A 162 -1.19 14.37 -8.89
N LYS A 163 0.05 14.55 -9.38
CA LYS A 163 0.87 15.76 -9.12
C LYS A 163 0.16 17.02 -9.60
N ARG A 164 -0.45 16.99 -10.79
CA ARG A 164 -1.23 18.13 -11.29
C ARG A 164 -2.47 18.39 -10.43
N TYR A 165 -3.19 17.35 -10.02
CA TYR A 165 -4.38 17.51 -9.19
C TYR A 165 -4.04 18.06 -7.79
N ILE A 166 -2.90 17.66 -7.21
CA ILE A 166 -2.35 18.24 -5.98
C ILE A 166 -2.05 19.73 -6.17
N GLU A 167 -1.36 20.10 -7.26
CA GLU A 167 -1.02 21.48 -7.57
C GLU A 167 -2.27 22.38 -7.61
N LEU A 168 -3.29 21.98 -8.40
CA LEU A 168 -4.53 22.74 -8.53
C LEU A 168 -5.30 22.82 -7.21
N SER A 169 -5.48 21.69 -6.53
CA SER A 169 -6.24 21.64 -5.26
C SER A 169 -5.54 22.44 -4.16
N TYR A 170 -4.21 22.41 -4.11
CA TYR A 170 -3.44 23.21 -3.16
C TYR A 170 -3.56 24.72 -3.45
N ARG A 171 -3.43 25.12 -4.73
CA ARG A 171 -3.56 26.52 -5.19
C ARG A 171 -4.94 27.10 -4.86
N GLU A 172 -5.98 26.30 -5.05
CA GLU A 172 -7.38 26.68 -4.77
C GLU A 172 -7.77 26.57 -3.30
N LYS A 173 -6.87 26.06 -2.44
CA LYS A 173 -7.09 25.83 -1.00
C LYS A 173 -8.17 24.79 -0.69
N GLU A 174 -8.39 23.88 -1.63
CA GLU A 174 -9.32 22.77 -1.51
C GLU A 174 -8.60 21.62 -0.80
N TYR A 175 -8.35 21.84 0.49
CA TYR A 175 -7.41 21.03 1.27
C TYR A 175 -7.86 19.59 1.48
N SER A 176 -9.17 19.31 1.49
CA SER A 176 -9.69 17.94 1.59
C SER A 176 -9.28 17.10 0.37
N ASP A 177 -9.51 17.64 -0.82
CA ASP A 177 -9.13 17.01 -2.09
C ASP A 177 -7.60 16.91 -2.23
N CYS A 178 -6.89 17.97 -1.83
CA CYS A 178 -5.43 17.96 -1.84
C CYS A 178 -4.86 16.87 -0.92
N MET A 179 -5.39 16.72 0.31
CA MET A 179 -4.95 15.69 1.25
C MET A 179 -5.23 14.28 0.73
N TRP A 180 -6.41 14.04 0.14
CA TRP A 180 -6.73 12.76 -0.51
C TRP A 180 -5.73 12.42 -1.61
N ALA A 181 -5.39 13.39 -2.46
CA ALA A 181 -4.44 13.19 -3.54
C ALA A 181 -3.00 12.97 -3.04
N LEU A 182 -2.61 13.69 -1.98
CA LEU A 182 -1.33 13.45 -1.31
C LEU A 182 -1.27 12.03 -0.70
N ASP A 183 -2.38 11.51 -0.17
CA ASP A 183 -2.43 10.14 0.38
C ASP A 183 -2.24 9.10 -0.74
N LEU A 184 -2.81 9.34 -1.92
CA LEU A 184 -2.55 8.52 -3.11
C LEU A 184 -1.08 8.60 -3.56
N CYS A 185 -0.52 9.81 -3.58
CA CYS A 185 0.84 10.05 -4.02
C CYS A 185 1.88 9.39 -3.12
N ASP A 186 1.67 9.34 -1.80
CA ASP A 186 2.58 8.67 -0.85
C ASP A 186 2.81 7.19 -1.18
N GLY A 187 1.82 6.51 -1.78
CA GLY A 187 1.96 5.12 -2.19
C GLY A 187 2.79 4.94 -3.46
N MET A 188 2.92 5.99 -4.28
CA MET A 188 3.60 5.97 -5.58
C MET A 188 4.99 6.61 -5.52
N ASP A 189 5.11 7.75 -4.85
CA ASP A 189 6.31 8.58 -4.73
C ASP A 189 6.53 9.01 -3.27
N PRO A 190 6.87 8.06 -2.37
CA PRO A 190 6.94 8.29 -0.92
C PRO A 190 8.06 9.23 -0.47
N TYR A 191 8.94 9.66 -1.38
CA TYR A 191 10.11 10.49 -1.12
C TYR A 191 9.97 11.92 -1.70
N ASP A 192 8.83 12.25 -2.32
CA ASP A 192 8.58 13.58 -2.86
C ASP A 192 8.44 14.62 -1.73
N GLU A 193 9.55 15.32 -1.46
CA GLU A 193 9.63 16.27 -0.37
C GLU A 193 8.76 17.52 -0.61
N GLU A 194 8.46 17.87 -1.87
CA GLU A 194 7.55 18.97 -2.19
C GLU A 194 6.12 18.64 -1.73
N ASN A 195 5.69 17.39 -1.93
CA ASN A 195 4.39 16.91 -1.43
C ASN A 195 4.35 16.86 0.09
N VAL A 196 5.46 16.48 0.75
CA VAL A 196 5.59 16.57 2.20
C VAL A 196 5.40 18.00 2.69
N GLN A 197 6.08 18.97 2.06
CA GLN A 197 5.95 20.39 2.40
C GLN A 197 4.53 20.91 2.18
N LYS A 198 3.84 20.52 1.09
CA LYS A 198 2.42 20.86 0.89
C LYS A 198 1.54 20.29 2.00
N ARG A 199 1.69 19.00 2.34
CA ARG A 199 0.94 18.37 3.45
C ARG A 199 1.19 19.07 4.78
N LEU A 200 2.45 19.35 5.11
CA LEU A 200 2.80 20.07 6.34
C LEU A 200 2.18 21.46 6.35
N SER A 201 2.24 22.20 5.24
CA SER A 201 1.61 23.52 5.13
C SER A 201 0.10 23.48 5.41
N ILE A 202 -0.60 22.50 4.85
CA ILE A 202 -2.04 22.29 5.08
C ILE A 202 -2.30 22.05 6.57
N LEU A 203 -1.65 21.05 7.17
CA LEU A 203 -1.86 20.67 8.58
C LEU A 203 -1.54 21.83 9.53
N ILE A 204 -0.48 22.59 9.24
CA ILE A 204 -0.09 23.78 10.03
C ILE A 204 -1.14 24.87 9.93
N SER A 205 -1.66 25.12 8.72
CA SER A 205 -2.72 26.12 8.51
C SER A 205 -4.02 25.78 9.24
N GLN A 206 -4.32 24.48 9.36
CA GLN A 206 -5.45 23.94 10.11
C GLN A 206 -5.19 23.80 11.62
N LYS A 207 -4.00 24.20 12.10
CA LYS A 207 -3.53 24.06 13.49
C LYS A 207 -3.47 22.61 13.99
N GLU A 208 -3.37 21.65 13.08
CA GLU A 208 -3.25 20.22 13.38
C GLU A 208 -1.79 19.81 13.64
N TYR A 209 -1.13 20.54 14.53
CA TYR A 209 0.31 20.42 14.77
C TYR A 209 0.78 19.02 15.17
N GLY A 210 -0.04 18.28 15.95
CA GLY A 210 0.29 16.90 16.33
C GLY A 210 0.35 15.95 15.13
N ARG A 211 -0.58 16.11 14.16
CA ARG A 211 -0.55 15.35 12.91
C ARG A 211 0.64 15.75 12.04
N ALA A 212 0.97 17.04 11.98
CA ALA A 212 2.14 17.53 11.25
C ALA A 212 3.47 16.94 11.80
N ILE A 213 3.65 16.94 13.12
CA ILE A 213 4.84 16.36 13.77
C ILE A 213 4.93 14.85 13.48
N LYS A 214 3.83 14.11 13.67
CA LYS A 214 3.80 12.67 13.42
C LYS A 214 4.12 12.34 11.97
N TYR A 215 3.54 13.07 11.03
CA TYR A 215 3.77 12.86 9.60
C TYR A 215 5.23 13.13 9.22
N TYR A 216 5.83 14.23 9.67
CA TYR A 216 7.25 14.50 9.46
C TYR A 216 8.14 13.40 10.02
N GLN A 217 7.87 12.91 11.23
CA GLN A 217 8.68 11.83 11.84
C GLN A 217 8.63 10.55 11.01
N LEU A 218 7.47 10.21 10.44
CA LEU A 218 7.34 9.08 9.52
C LEU A 218 8.15 9.30 8.24
N PHE A 219 8.03 10.48 7.63
CA PHE A 219 8.79 10.82 6.42
C PHE A 219 10.31 10.82 6.67
N HIS A 220 10.77 11.48 7.74
CA HIS A 220 12.17 11.48 8.15
C HIS A 220 12.69 10.06 8.39
N GLY A 221 11.95 9.25 9.15
CA GLY A 221 12.34 7.86 9.42
C GLY A 221 12.49 7.06 8.13
N ARG A 222 11.56 7.23 7.19
CA ARG A 222 11.61 6.61 5.87
C ARG A 222 12.83 7.08 5.07
N LEU A 223 13.08 8.38 4.98
CA LEU A 223 14.17 8.97 4.22
C LEU A 223 15.55 8.52 4.72
N VAL A 224 15.74 8.52 6.04
CA VAL A 224 16.99 8.08 6.67
C VAL A 224 17.18 6.58 6.54
N HIS A 225 16.13 5.78 6.75
CA HIS A 225 16.22 4.32 6.67
C HIS A 225 16.44 3.82 5.24
N ASP A 226 15.69 4.35 4.28
CA ASP A 226 15.65 3.82 2.91
C ASP A 226 16.74 4.44 2.03
N LEU A 227 17.07 5.73 2.24
CA LEU A 227 18.00 6.48 1.38
C LEU A 227 19.26 6.97 2.13
N GLY A 228 19.31 6.89 3.45
CA GLY A 228 20.45 7.38 4.23
C GLY A 228 20.63 8.90 4.20
N VAL A 229 19.58 9.64 3.80
CA VAL A 229 19.61 11.11 3.71
C VAL A 229 18.61 11.75 4.66
N GLU A 230 18.92 12.96 5.08
CA GLU A 230 18.11 13.78 5.97
C GLU A 230 17.14 14.67 5.18
N PRO A 231 15.98 15.05 5.74
CA PRO A 231 15.12 16.06 5.12
C PRO A 231 15.86 17.39 4.89
N SER A 232 15.44 18.12 3.88
CA SER A 232 15.96 19.46 3.57
C SER A 232 15.78 20.44 4.73
N ASP A 233 16.59 21.50 4.74
CA ASP A 233 16.51 22.56 5.73
C ASP A 233 15.17 23.30 5.66
N GLU A 234 14.59 23.44 4.46
CA GLU A 234 13.26 23.99 4.25
C GLU A 234 12.21 23.20 5.05
N THR A 235 12.17 21.88 4.89
CA THR A 235 11.21 20.99 5.58
C THR A 235 11.46 20.97 7.09
N LYS A 236 12.73 20.97 7.53
CA LYS A 236 13.10 21.08 8.95
C LYS A 236 12.58 22.38 9.58
N LYS A 237 12.78 23.52 8.91
CA LYS A 237 12.32 24.85 9.36
C LYS A 237 10.81 24.94 9.49
N MET A 238 10.04 24.24 8.65
CA MET A 238 8.58 24.20 8.78
C MET A 238 8.16 23.64 10.15
N LEU A 239 8.88 22.62 10.64
CA LEU A 239 8.57 21.99 11.90
C LEU A 239 9.05 22.78 13.12
N GLU A 240 10.10 23.59 12.98
CA GLU A 240 10.47 24.57 14.00
C GLU A 240 9.36 25.59 14.25
N LYS A 241 8.69 26.07 13.19
CA LYS A 241 7.53 26.96 13.31
C LYS A 241 6.37 26.29 14.05
N VAL A 242 6.17 24.99 13.83
CA VAL A 242 5.17 24.22 14.56
C VAL A 242 5.52 24.12 16.04
N LYS A 243 6.76 23.75 16.38
CA LYS A 243 7.21 23.63 17.78
C LYS A 243 7.07 24.93 18.59
N LYS A 244 7.09 26.10 17.93
CA LYS A 244 6.85 27.42 18.55
C LYS A 244 5.36 27.76 18.76
N ASN A 245 4.46 27.22 17.92
CA ASN A 245 3.02 27.52 17.91
C ASN A 245 2.17 26.45 18.57
N VAL A 246 2.68 25.22 18.67
CA VAL A 246 2.36 24.38 19.79
C VAL A 246 2.83 25.22 21.00
N PRO A 247 1.96 25.56 21.98
CA PRO A 247 2.48 26.03 23.26
C PRO A 247 3.64 25.12 23.64
N PRO A 248 4.69 25.55 24.39
CA PRO A 248 5.56 24.56 25.00
C PRO A 248 4.59 23.53 25.54
N GLN A 249 4.70 22.27 25.09
CA GLN A 249 3.92 21.24 25.72
C GLN A 249 4.30 21.47 27.17
N LYS A 250 3.41 22.11 27.97
CA LYS A 250 3.40 21.94 29.43
C LYS A 250 3.60 20.47 29.46
N ASP A 251 4.80 20.03 29.89
CA ASP A 251 5.25 18.66 29.75
C ASP A 251 3.97 17.86 29.74
N VAL A 252 3.54 17.37 28.56
CA VAL A 252 2.45 16.43 28.63
C VAL A 252 3.22 15.38 29.38
N ILE A 253 2.95 15.32 30.69
CA ILE A 253 3.34 14.25 31.55
C ILE A 253 2.58 13.13 30.86
N HIS A 254 3.16 12.60 29.79
CA HIS A 254 2.90 11.31 29.24
C HIS A 254 3.12 10.50 30.48
N LYS A 255 1.99 10.09 31.08
CA LYS A 255 1.95 9.63 32.45
C LYS A 255 2.96 8.51 32.50
N MET A 256 4.17 8.79 33.00
CA MET A 256 5.26 7.83 32.97
C MET A 256 4.84 6.78 33.97
N MET A 257 4.27 5.70 33.46
CA MET A 257 3.85 4.62 34.31
C MET A 257 5.14 3.93 34.74
N ARG A 258 5.50 4.18 35.98
CA ARG A 258 6.65 3.55 36.60
C ARG A 258 6.23 2.24 37.23
N PHE A 259 6.92 1.18 36.87
CA PHE A 259 6.77 -0.13 37.45
C PHE A 259 8.11 -0.56 38.03
N GLU A 260 8.08 -1.06 39.25
CA GLU A 260 9.20 -1.78 39.82
C GLU A 260 9.03 -3.25 39.44
N VAL A 261 10.08 -3.85 38.88
CA VAL A 261 10.13 -5.27 38.51
C VAL A 261 11.33 -5.91 39.19
N ARG A 262 11.25 -7.22 39.42
CA ARG A 262 12.37 -7.98 39.97
C ARG A 262 12.77 -9.12 39.07
N ALA A 263 14.06 -9.36 38.97
CA ALA A 263 14.63 -10.56 38.38
C ALA A 263 14.79 -11.66 39.44
N ILE A 264 14.87 -12.92 39.01
CA ILE A 264 15.23 -14.04 39.89
C ILE A 264 16.40 -14.76 39.22
N THR A 265 17.54 -14.81 39.91
CA THR A 265 18.74 -15.48 39.43
C THR A 265 18.44 -16.94 39.09
N GLY A 266 18.79 -17.36 37.88
CA GLY A 266 18.55 -18.74 37.41
C GLY A 266 17.15 -18.98 36.81
N VAL A 267 16.22 -18.02 36.90
CA VAL A 267 14.89 -18.14 36.27
C VAL A 267 14.82 -17.24 35.04
N LYS A 268 14.87 -17.88 33.87
CA LYS A 268 14.88 -17.21 32.57
C LYS A 268 13.65 -16.32 32.37
N PHE A 269 13.86 -15.08 31.93
CA PHE A 269 12.82 -14.11 31.58
C PHE A 269 11.80 -13.78 32.67
N TYR A 270 12.07 -14.12 33.94
CA TYR A 270 11.13 -13.83 35.02
C TYR A 270 10.83 -12.34 35.15
N TRP A 271 11.85 -11.47 34.97
CA TRP A 271 11.67 -10.02 34.99
C TRP A 271 10.75 -9.53 33.85
N ILE A 272 10.75 -10.19 32.69
CA ILE A 272 9.83 -9.90 31.57
C ILE A 272 8.41 -10.32 31.96
N ALA A 273 8.25 -11.50 32.54
CA ALA A 273 6.95 -11.98 33.02
C ALA A 273 6.35 -11.03 34.08
N ASP A 274 7.19 -10.51 34.98
CA ASP A 274 6.81 -9.54 36.00
C ASP A 274 6.48 -8.16 35.41
N MET A 275 7.27 -7.70 34.44
CA MET A 275 7.02 -6.48 33.67
C MET A 275 5.65 -6.52 32.97
N ILE A 276 5.35 -7.62 32.25
CA ILE A 276 4.06 -7.80 31.57
C ILE A 276 2.93 -7.81 32.60
N ARG A 277 3.09 -8.51 33.72
CA ARG A 277 2.10 -8.54 34.81
C ARG A 277 1.76 -7.14 35.31
N ASN A 278 2.78 -6.33 35.55
CA ASN A 278 2.65 -4.98 36.09
C ASN A 278 1.99 -4.03 35.08
N ILE A 279 2.39 -4.07 33.81
CA ILE A 279 1.76 -3.27 32.75
C ILE A 279 0.29 -3.66 32.57
N LEU A 280 0.00 -4.96 32.49
CA LEU A 280 -1.37 -5.46 32.37
C LEU A 280 -2.23 -5.09 33.59
N SER A 281 -1.68 -5.02 34.80
CA SER A 281 -2.46 -4.60 35.98
C SER A 281 -3.09 -3.20 35.83
N LYS A 282 -2.51 -2.34 35.00
CA LYS A 282 -3.01 -0.98 34.73
C LYS A 282 -3.75 -0.87 33.39
N LYS A 283 -3.34 -1.65 32.38
CA LYS A 283 -3.82 -1.53 30.99
C LYS A 283 -4.50 -2.77 30.42
N TYR A 284 -4.95 -3.70 31.26
CA TYR A 284 -5.52 -4.99 30.81
C TYR A 284 -6.58 -4.84 29.72
N LYS A 285 -7.61 -4.01 29.97
CA LYS A 285 -8.76 -3.84 29.08
C LYS A 285 -8.41 -3.19 27.72
N GLU A 286 -7.33 -2.42 27.69
CA GLU A 286 -6.85 -1.71 26.49
C GLU A 286 -5.92 -2.61 25.66
N LEU A 287 -5.00 -3.32 26.31
CA LEU A 287 -3.93 -4.05 25.63
C LEU A 287 -4.35 -5.43 25.17
N ILE A 288 -5.05 -6.21 25.99
CA ILE A 288 -5.36 -7.62 25.66
C ILE A 288 -6.13 -7.76 24.34
N PRO A 289 -7.17 -6.94 24.05
CA PRO A 289 -7.86 -7.01 22.76
C PRO A 289 -6.98 -6.65 21.56
N SER A 290 -5.99 -5.78 21.77
CA SER A 290 -5.13 -5.21 20.73
C SER A 290 -3.94 -6.11 20.38
N ILE A 291 -3.56 -7.04 21.26
CA ILE A 291 -2.46 -7.99 21.02
C ILE A 291 -2.93 -9.07 20.04
N PRO A 292 -2.20 -9.32 18.93
CA PRO A 292 -2.50 -10.41 18.00
C PRO A 292 -2.63 -11.77 18.71
N LYS A 293 -3.53 -12.63 18.25
CA LYS A 293 -3.81 -13.93 18.89
C LYS A 293 -2.55 -14.78 19.08
N GLU A 294 -1.70 -14.86 18.07
CA GLU A 294 -0.45 -15.65 18.07
C GLU A 294 0.57 -15.12 19.09
N ALA A 295 0.71 -13.80 19.18
CA ALA A 295 1.54 -13.15 20.20
C ALA A 295 0.96 -13.40 21.60
N ARG A 296 -0.37 -13.37 21.74
CA ARG A 296 -1.06 -13.61 23.01
C ARG A 296 -0.83 -15.02 23.55
N GLU A 297 -0.93 -16.04 22.70
CA GLU A 297 -0.64 -17.44 23.04
C GLU A 297 0.84 -17.63 23.40
N THR A 298 1.74 -16.97 22.67
CA THR A 298 3.18 -16.99 22.95
C THR A 298 3.50 -16.34 24.30
N LEU A 299 2.91 -15.18 24.60
CA LEU A 299 3.10 -14.48 25.88
C LEU A 299 2.46 -15.23 27.06
N ALA A 300 1.42 -16.04 26.82
CA ALA A 300 0.80 -16.88 27.84
C ALA A 300 1.77 -17.92 28.42
N TYR A 301 2.83 -18.29 27.68
CA TYR A 301 3.93 -19.12 28.19
C TYR A 301 4.68 -18.45 29.35
N LEU A 302 4.85 -17.12 29.32
CA LEU A 302 5.47 -16.35 30.40
C LEU A 302 4.48 -15.84 31.44
N GLN A 303 3.29 -15.41 30.99
CA GLN A 303 2.34 -14.68 31.81
C GLN A 303 0.91 -15.14 31.51
N TYR A 304 0.35 -15.96 32.40
CA TYR A 304 -0.98 -16.58 32.25
C TYR A 304 -2.12 -15.57 32.02
N ARG A 305 -1.95 -14.31 32.43
CA ARG A 305 -2.92 -13.22 32.18
C ARG A 305 -3.06 -12.87 30.70
N CYS A 306 -2.14 -13.30 29.84
CA CYS A 306 -2.24 -13.12 28.40
C CYS A 306 -3.24 -14.10 27.77
N GLY A 307 -3.41 -15.31 28.28
CA GLY A 307 -4.35 -16.29 27.72
C GLY A 307 -3.97 -17.74 28.00
N GLY A 308 -4.44 -18.66 27.15
CA GLY A 308 -4.03 -20.06 27.16
C GLY A 308 -2.72 -20.27 26.38
N THR A 309 -1.91 -21.23 26.82
CA THR A 309 -0.66 -21.62 26.16
C THR A 309 -0.84 -22.90 25.34
N HIS A 310 -0.08 -23.03 24.25
CA HIS A 310 -0.02 -24.24 23.43
C HIS A 310 1.45 -24.65 23.20
N GLY A 311 1.93 -25.61 24.00
CA GLY A 311 3.23 -26.25 23.81
C GLY A 311 4.44 -25.42 24.25
N GLU A 312 5.62 -25.89 23.86
CA GLU A 312 6.90 -25.21 24.13
C GLU A 312 7.11 -24.04 23.17
N VAL A 313 7.70 -22.95 23.69
CA VAL A 313 7.97 -21.72 22.95
C VAL A 313 9.47 -21.45 22.96
N SER A 314 10.06 -21.28 21.78
CA SER A 314 11.47 -20.87 21.64
C SER A 314 11.70 -19.43 22.15
N ASP A 315 12.89 -19.14 22.67
CA ASP A 315 13.27 -17.79 23.11
C ASP A 315 13.04 -16.71 22.06
N ALA A 316 13.42 -16.97 20.79
CA ALA A 316 13.30 -15.99 19.73
C ALA A 316 11.84 -15.54 19.51
N ARG A 317 10.93 -16.53 19.41
CA ARG A 317 9.49 -16.28 19.29
C ARG A 317 8.94 -15.55 20.50
N LEU A 318 9.44 -15.88 21.69
CA LEU A 318 9.04 -15.23 22.92
C LEU A 318 9.43 -13.76 22.96
N ILE A 319 10.68 -13.44 22.60
CA ILE A 319 11.17 -12.06 22.57
C ILE A 319 10.43 -11.23 21.51
N ASP A 320 10.14 -11.80 20.34
CA ASP A 320 9.36 -11.11 19.30
C ASP A 320 7.92 -10.75 19.78
N ALA A 321 7.28 -11.67 20.49
CA ALA A 321 5.97 -11.41 21.10
C ALA A 321 6.04 -10.34 22.20
N VAL A 322 7.14 -10.31 22.98
CA VAL A 322 7.40 -9.26 23.99
C VAL A 322 7.59 -7.90 23.33
N LEU A 323 8.34 -7.81 22.23
CA LEU A 323 8.50 -6.55 21.48
C LEU A 323 7.16 -6.05 20.96
N THR A 324 6.34 -6.94 20.39
CA THR A 324 4.97 -6.62 19.94
C THR A 324 4.12 -6.06 21.10
N PHE A 325 4.15 -6.72 22.26
CA PHE A 325 3.45 -6.26 23.45
C PHE A 325 3.88 -4.86 23.88
N VAL A 326 5.19 -4.62 23.96
CA VAL A 326 5.76 -3.35 24.41
C VAL A 326 5.48 -2.22 23.43
N MET A 327 5.55 -2.46 22.11
CA MET A 327 5.19 -1.48 21.09
C MET A 327 3.72 -1.05 21.22
N LEU A 328 2.80 -2.01 21.47
CA LEU A 328 1.39 -1.73 21.72
C LEU A 328 1.18 -1.00 23.05
N ALA A 329 1.94 -1.34 24.10
CA ALA A 329 1.87 -0.65 25.38
C ALA A 329 2.21 0.85 25.26
N CYS A 330 3.04 1.22 24.29
CA CYS A 330 3.48 2.58 23.98
C CYS A 330 2.76 3.25 22.78
N SER A 331 1.77 2.60 22.15
CA SER A 331 1.15 3.09 20.91
C SER A 331 0.24 4.31 21.10
N GLY A 332 -0.24 4.56 22.33
CA GLY A 332 -1.07 5.71 22.72
C GLY A 332 -0.30 6.98 23.11
N GLY A 333 1.04 6.99 22.95
CA GLY A 333 1.91 8.08 23.40
C GLY A 333 2.47 7.91 24.81
N ASP A 334 1.90 7.03 25.63
CA ASP A 334 2.39 6.76 26.98
C ASP A 334 3.84 6.24 26.98
N SER A 335 4.64 6.77 27.92
CA SER A 335 5.99 6.26 28.21
C SER A 335 5.95 5.35 29.43
N ILE A 336 6.74 4.28 29.40
CA ILE A 336 6.80 3.28 30.47
C ILE A 336 8.20 3.31 31.08
N GLY A 337 8.26 3.51 32.39
CA GLY A 337 9.48 3.41 33.18
C GLY A 337 9.53 2.08 33.90
N ILE A 338 10.59 1.32 33.71
CA ILE A 338 10.84 0.08 34.46
C ILE A 338 12.04 0.28 35.35
N THR A 339 11.85 0.16 36.66
CA THR A 339 12.93 0.09 37.64
C THR A 339 13.17 -1.37 37.98
N ILE A 340 14.38 -1.87 37.72
CA ILE A 340 14.75 -3.24 38.07
C ILE A 340 15.39 -3.19 39.45
N GLY A 341 14.68 -3.68 40.47
CA GLY A 341 15.11 -3.52 41.87
C GLY A 341 16.35 -4.33 42.28
N ASN A 342 16.80 -5.25 41.43
CA ASN A 342 17.94 -6.15 41.66
C ASN A 342 18.69 -6.43 40.35
N PRO A 343 19.37 -5.41 39.78
CA PRO A 343 20.00 -5.50 38.46
C PRO A 343 21.12 -6.55 38.39
N GLU A 344 21.71 -6.93 39.51
CA GLU A 344 22.72 -7.98 39.62
C GLU A 344 22.21 -9.38 39.21
N ALA A 345 20.90 -9.60 39.22
CA ALA A 345 20.29 -10.84 38.77
C ALA A 345 20.10 -10.93 37.24
N LEU A 346 20.40 -9.86 36.49
CA LEU A 346 20.31 -9.83 35.03
C LEU A 346 21.60 -10.33 34.37
N ASN A 347 21.47 -11.25 33.42
CA ASN A 347 22.59 -11.69 32.60
C ASN A 347 22.78 -10.77 31.38
N GLN A 348 23.76 -11.08 30.53
CA GLN A 348 24.04 -10.28 29.33
C GLN A 348 22.88 -10.27 28.33
N VAL A 349 22.23 -11.42 28.13
CA VAL A 349 21.08 -11.55 27.21
C VAL A 349 19.93 -10.66 27.67
N ASP A 350 19.67 -10.59 28.98
CA ASP A 350 18.64 -9.71 29.53
C ASP A 350 18.94 -8.24 29.24
N LYS A 351 20.20 -7.81 29.36
CA LYS A 351 20.64 -6.44 29.05
C LYS A 351 20.50 -6.11 27.56
N ASP A 352 20.80 -7.06 26.68
CA ASP A 352 20.65 -6.88 25.23
C ASP A 352 19.17 -6.73 24.85
N ILE A 353 18.29 -7.53 25.47
CA ILE A 353 16.83 -7.43 25.28
C ILE A 353 16.31 -6.06 25.76
N ILE A 354 16.80 -5.57 26.91
CA ILE A 354 16.45 -4.24 27.43
C ILE A 354 16.81 -3.15 26.42
N ASN A 355 18.04 -3.17 25.89
CA ASN A 355 18.49 -2.21 24.87
C ASN A 355 17.62 -2.27 23.61
N LEU A 356 17.28 -3.49 23.17
CA LEU A 356 16.42 -3.70 22.00
C LEU A 356 15.00 -3.13 22.22
N MET A 357 14.42 -3.31 23.41
CA MET A 357 13.11 -2.74 23.76
C MET A 357 13.12 -1.20 23.76
N THR A 358 14.16 -0.58 24.33
CA THR A 358 14.31 0.88 24.31
C THR A 358 14.45 1.40 22.88
N LEU A 359 15.24 0.73 22.03
CA LEU A 359 15.42 1.12 20.63
C LEU A 359 14.12 0.97 19.82
N LYS A 360 13.43 -0.17 19.92
CA LYS A 360 12.19 -0.45 19.18
C LYS A 360 11.01 0.44 19.58
N THR A 361 11.05 1.00 20.79
CA THR A 361 10.03 1.95 21.26
C THR A 361 10.40 3.41 21.02
N ASN A 362 11.51 3.69 20.32
CA ASN A 362 12.05 5.05 20.14
C ASN A 362 12.22 5.78 21.48
N GLY A 363 12.72 5.09 22.50
CA GLY A 363 12.99 5.65 23.83
C GLY A 363 11.76 5.86 24.73
N ARG A 364 10.57 5.42 24.30
CA ARG A 364 9.34 5.49 25.12
C ARG A 364 9.32 4.49 26.26
N MET A 365 10.09 3.40 26.14
CA MET A 365 10.36 2.49 27.25
C MET A 365 11.76 2.74 27.81
N GLN A 366 11.81 3.12 29.08
CA GLN A 366 13.04 3.48 29.78
C GLN A 366 13.28 2.53 30.94
N PHE A 367 14.51 2.09 31.09
CA PHE A 367 14.93 1.20 32.16
C PHE A 367 15.91 1.93 33.08
N SER A 368 15.70 1.76 34.38
CA SER A 368 16.63 2.19 35.43
C SER A 368 17.02 0.97 36.27
N PHE A 369 18.29 0.87 36.61
CA PHE A 369 18.89 -0.22 37.37
C PHE A 369 19.27 0.24 38.76
#